data_AF-A0A842QVK6-F1
#
_entry.id   AF-A0A842QVK6-F1
#
_cell.length_a   1.000
_cell.length_b   1.000
_cell.length_c   1.000
_cell.angle_alpha   90.00
_cell.angle_beta   90.00
_cell.angle_gamma   90.00
#
_symmetry.space_group_name_H-M   'P 1'
#
loop_
_entity.id
_entity.type
_entity.pdbx_description
1 polymer ?
#
loop_
_entity_poly.entity_id
_entity_poly.type
_entity_poly.pdbx_seq_one_letter_code
_entity_poly.pdbx_strand_id
1 'polypeptide(L)'
;MGSFAASIHDTVSADYVEGRPLDSFPMMETIQEGEDIDVIISIETGTPGTSEWMRQFNAPFGTPQITGYIGVSVSGMIPYVQSGQLQALMPGLTVSAEYEILLERPGLAVAGVDAV
;
A
#
# COMPACT_ATOMS: atom_id res chain seq x y z
N MET A 1 -3.22 14.97 -18.52
CA MET A 1 -3.35 13.59 -17.99
C MET A 1 -3.96 13.72 -16.61
N GLY A 2 -5.14 13.14 -16.39
CA GLY A 2 -5.70 13.00 -15.04
C GLY A 2 -4.79 12.13 -14.18
N SER A 3 -4.83 12.27 -12.86
CA SER A 3 -4.18 11.29 -11.99
C SER A 3 -4.89 9.93 -12.15
N PHE A 4 -4.17 8.83 -11.98
CA PHE A 4 -4.75 7.47 -12.04
C PHE A 4 -5.99 7.34 -11.16
N ALA A 5 -5.92 7.90 -9.95
CA ALA A 5 -7.03 7.90 -9.00
C ALA A 5 -8.22 8.79 -9.41
N ALA A 6 -8.08 9.71 -10.36
CA ALA A 6 -9.21 10.52 -10.83
C ALA A 6 -10.09 9.82 -11.88
N SER A 7 -9.55 8.83 -12.57
CA SER A 7 -10.33 7.93 -13.43
C SER A 7 -9.49 6.69 -13.72
N ILE A 8 -9.81 5.60 -13.03
CA ILE A 8 -9.04 4.36 -13.09
C ILE A 8 -9.21 3.70 -14.46
N HIS A 9 -10.44 3.63 -14.96
CA HIS A 9 -10.78 2.99 -16.26
C HIS A 9 -10.28 3.78 -17.47
N ASP A 10 -10.14 5.11 -17.38
CA ASP A 10 -9.52 5.91 -18.46
C ASP A 10 -7.99 5.80 -18.46
N THR A 11 -7.39 5.47 -17.32
CA THR A 11 -5.93 5.39 -17.15
C THR A 11 -5.40 3.99 -17.45
N VAL A 12 -6.15 2.94 -17.10
CA VAL A 12 -5.74 1.53 -17.23
C VAL A 12 -6.86 0.75 -17.91
N SER A 13 -6.55 0.11 -19.04
CA SER A 13 -7.54 -0.63 -19.82
C SER A 13 -7.52 -2.15 -19.61
N ALA A 14 -6.41 -2.71 -19.13
CA ALA A 14 -6.23 -4.14 -18.95
C ALA A 14 -5.23 -4.45 -17.83
N ASP A 15 -5.33 -5.64 -17.25
CA ASP A 15 -4.36 -6.12 -16.27
C ASP A 15 -2.98 -6.37 -16.93
N TYR A 16 -1.93 -6.26 -16.14
CA TYR A 16 -0.55 -6.38 -16.63
C TYR A 16 -0.13 -7.82 -16.96
N VAL A 17 -0.66 -8.82 -16.25
CA VAL A 17 -0.17 -10.20 -16.27
C VAL A 17 -0.76 -10.96 -17.46
N GLU A 18 -2.08 -10.88 -17.64
CA GLU A 18 -2.84 -11.66 -18.62
C GLU A 18 -3.42 -10.79 -19.74
N GLY A 19 -3.40 -9.46 -19.60
CA GLY A 19 -3.98 -8.53 -20.57
C GLY A 19 -5.50 -8.62 -20.63
N ARG A 20 -6.16 -9.15 -19.58
CA ARG A 20 -7.61 -9.16 -19.47
C ARG A 20 -8.11 -7.73 -19.33
N PRO A 21 -9.15 -7.34 -20.08
CA PRO A 21 -9.78 -6.03 -19.93
C PRO A 21 -10.16 -5.74 -18.47
N LEU A 22 -9.97 -4.50 -18.02
CA LEU A 22 -10.24 -4.11 -16.64
C LEU A 22 -11.72 -4.29 -16.25
N ASP A 23 -12.62 -4.07 -17.20
CA ASP A 23 -14.07 -4.28 -17.09
C ASP A 23 -14.46 -5.77 -17.00
N SER A 24 -13.54 -6.70 -17.28
CA SER A 24 -13.79 -8.13 -17.10
C SER A 24 -13.70 -8.61 -15.65
N PHE A 25 -13.21 -7.76 -14.74
CA PHE A 25 -13.11 -8.05 -13.32
C PHE A 25 -14.36 -7.53 -12.59
N PRO A 26 -15.22 -8.39 -12.00
CA PRO A 26 -16.45 -7.95 -11.34
C PRO A 26 -16.24 -6.92 -10.22
N MET A 27 -15.10 -6.98 -9.52
CA MET A 27 -14.75 -6.00 -8.48
C MET A 27 -14.52 -4.59 -9.02
N MET A 28 -14.22 -4.43 -10.31
CA MET A 28 -13.95 -3.13 -10.92
C MET A 28 -15.23 -2.41 -11.40
N GLU A 29 -16.39 -3.07 -11.37
CA GLU A 29 -17.68 -2.44 -11.75
C GLU A 29 -18.01 -1.24 -10.84
N THR A 30 -17.69 -1.34 -9.54
CA THR A 30 -17.96 -0.31 -8.53
C THR A 30 -16.75 0.56 -8.21
N ILE A 31 -15.59 0.31 -8.83
CA ILE A 31 -14.35 1.05 -8.57
C ILE A 31 -14.04 1.90 -9.81
N GLN A 32 -14.33 3.20 -9.74
CA GLN A 32 -14.16 4.15 -10.83
C GLN A 32 -13.03 5.15 -10.53
N GLU A 33 -12.97 5.64 -9.30
CA GLU A 33 -12.03 6.65 -8.85
C GLU A 33 -11.49 6.37 -7.44
N GLY A 34 -10.66 7.27 -6.92
CA GLY A 34 -10.03 7.13 -5.62
C GLY A 34 -11.01 7.20 -4.45
N GLU A 35 -12.19 7.83 -4.62
CA GLU A 35 -13.25 7.85 -3.60
C GLU A 35 -13.87 6.48 -3.34
N ASP A 36 -13.83 5.58 -4.34
CA ASP A 36 -14.36 4.21 -4.21
C ASP A 36 -13.41 3.28 -3.45
N ILE A 37 -12.24 3.78 -3.03
CA ILE A 37 -11.22 3.00 -2.32
C ILE A 37 -11.19 3.40 -0.84
N ASP A 38 -11.54 2.44 0.02
CA ASP A 38 -11.57 2.66 1.48
C ASP A 38 -10.17 2.78 2.11
N VAL A 39 -9.17 2.07 1.57
CA VAL A 39 -7.81 2.04 2.13
C VAL A 39 -6.79 1.64 1.07
N ILE A 40 -5.62 2.27 1.11
CA ILE A 40 -4.45 1.86 0.32
C ILE A 40 -3.46 1.13 1.24
N ILE A 41 -3.07 -0.08 0.84
CA ILE A 41 -1.97 -0.81 1.49
C ILE A 41 -0.81 -0.88 0.49
N SER A 42 0.29 -0.19 0.75
CA SER A 42 1.51 -0.25 -0.07
C SER A 42 2.64 -0.96 0.67
N ILE A 43 3.35 -1.87 0.00
CA ILE A 43 4.55 -2.52 0.53
C ILE A 43 5.69 -2.20 -0.41
N GLU A 44 6.69 -1.47 0.09
CA GLU A 44 7.63 -0.75 -0.77
C GLU A 44 9.06 -0.73 -0.22
N THR A 45 10.01 -0.64 -1.16
CA THR A 45 11.45 -0.59 -0.88
C THR A 45 12.10 0.72 -1.30
N GLY A 46 11.33 1.68 -1.82
CA GLY A 46 11.87 2.91 -2.42
C GLY A 46 10.80 3.75 -3.12
N THR A 47 11.17 4.36 -4.24
CA THR A 47 10.33 5.25 -5.05
C THR A 47 10.02 4.60 -6.41
N PRO A 48 8.79 4.72 -6.95
CA PRO A 48 7.60 5.34 -6.34
C PRO A 48 7.12 4.57 -5.11
N GLY A 49 6.64 5.31 -4.11
CA GLY A 49 6.21 4.77 -2.82
C GLY A 49 5.19 5.67 -2.14
N THR A 50 5.28 5.79 -0.82
CA THR A 50 4.28 6.44 0.03
C THR A 50 3.95 7.85 -0.42
N SER A 51 4.97 8.66 -0.74
CA SER A 51 4.76 10.03 -1.19
C SER A 51 3.92 10.12 -2.47
N GLU A 52 4.15 9.24 -3.44
CA GLU A 52 3.41 9.22 -4.71
C GLU A 52 1.98 8.70 -4.52
N TRP A 53 1.77 7.68 -3.70
CA TRP A 53 0.45 7.16 -3.36
C TRP A 53 -0.36 8.18 -2.56
N MET A 54 0.25 8.84 -1.57
CA MET A 54 -0.40 9.91 -0.81
C MET A 54 -0.82 11.07 -1.70
N ARG A 55 0.03 11.48 -2.66
CA ARG A 55 -0.32 12.54 -3.61
C ARG A 55 -1.47 12.15 -4.52
N GLN A 56 -1.61 10.86 -4.85
CA GLN A 56 -2.65 10.38 -5.74
C GLN A 56 -3.98 10.06 -5.05
N PHE A 57 -3.95 9.58 -3.81
CA PHE A 57 -5.14 9.09 -3.10
C PHE A 57 -5.46 9.94 -1.87
N ASN A 58 -4.53 10.05 -0.92
CA ASN A 58 -4.79 10.74 0.34
C ASN A 58 -5.06 12.25 0.15
N ALA A 59 -4.24 12.95 -0.63
CA ALA A 59 -4.38 14.39 -0.83
C ALA A 59 -5.69 14.80 -1.57
N PRO A 60 -6.09 14.15 -2.68
CA PRO A 60 -7.34 14.49 -3.36
C PRO A 60 -8.60 13.88 -2.75
N PHE A 61 -8.55 12.66 -2.20
CA PHE A 61 -9.75 11.91 -1.78
C PHE A 61 -9.81 11.62 -0.28
N GLY A 62 -8.75 11.93 0.47
CA GLY A 62 -8.69 11.62 1.91
C GLY A 62 -8.53 10.13 2.22
N THR A 63 -8.35 9.27 1.22
CA THR A 63 -8.19 7.82 1.41
C THR A 63 -7.01 7.55 2.35
N PRO A 64 -7.22 6.81 3.45
CA PRO A 64 -6.15 6.47 4.38
C PRO A 64 -5.17 5.48 3.74
N GLN A 65 -3.90 5.60 4.12
CA GLN A 65 -2.83 4.73 3.65
C GLN A 65 -2.14 3.99 4.79
N ILE A 66 -1.89 2.70 4.58
CA ILE A 66 -1.05 1.83 5.40
C ILE A 66 0.18 1.49 4.57
N THR A 67 1.37 1.69 5.11
CA THR A 67 2.61 1.40 4.38
C THR A 67 3.47 0.38 5.12
N GLY A 68 3.94 -0.63 4.40
CA GLY A 68 5.10 -1.43 4.80
C GLY A 68 6.38 -0.95 4.14
N TYR A 69 7.41 -0.69 4.96
CA TYR A 69 8.70 -0.20 4.49
C TYR A 69 9.85 -1.08 4.95
N ILE A 70 10.92 -1.13 4.16
CA ILE A 70 12.20 -1.65 4.63
C ILE A 70 12.70 -0.86 5.86
N GLY A 71 13.29 -1.56 6.84
CA GLY A 71 13.62 -0.99 8.15
C GLY A 71 14.45 0.31 8.10
N VAL A 72 15.38 0.41 7.14
CA VAL A 72 16.24 1.59 6.95
C VAL A 72 15.50 2.86 6.55
N SER A 73 14.28 2.74 6.02
CA SER A 73 13.47 3.85 5.51
C SER A 73 12.31 4.23 6.43
N VAL A 74 12.07 3.45 7.50
CA VAL A 74 10.99 3.65 8.48
C VAL A 74 11.05 5.04 9.12
N SER A 75 12.26 5.53 9.45
CA SER A 75 12.45 6.84 10.07
C SER A 75 11.94 8.00 9.21
N GLY A 76 12.03 7.86 7.88
CA GLY A 76 11.50 8.84 6.94
C GLY A 76 9.96 8.92 6.95
N MET A 77 9.28 7.88 7.42
CA MET A 77 7.82 7.79 7.41
C MET A 77 7.16 8.31 8.69
N ILE A 78 7.92 8.47 9.78
CA ILE A 78 7.41 8.93 11.07
C ILE A 78 6.62 10.25 10.97
N PRO A 79 7.05 11.28 10.21
CA PRO A 79 6.28 12.52 10.08
C PRO A 79 4.89 12.31 9.48
N TYR A 80 4.73 11.37 8.54
CA TYR A 80 3.45 11.07 7.91
C TYR A 80 2.49 10.32 8.84
N VAL A 81 3.04 9.50 9.75
CA VAL A 81 2.25 8.88 10.83
C VAL A 81 1.79 9.96 11.82
N GLN A 82 2.69 10.88 12.19
CA GLN A 82 2.37 11.97 13.13
C GLN A 82 1.34 12.97 12.58
N SER A 83 1.36 13.23 11.27
CA SER A 83 0.37 14.08 10.61
C SER A 83 -0.99 13.39 10.42
N GLY A 84 -1.09 12.09 10.71
CA GLY A 84 -2.29 11.28 10.47
C GLY A 84 -2.52 10.93 9.00
N GLN A 85 -1.55 11.24 8.12
CA GLN A 85 -1.66 10.91 6.70
C GLN A 85 -1.38 9.43 6.42
N LEU A 86 -0.52 8.80 7.22
CA LEU A 86 -0.41 7.34 7.31
C LEU A 86 -1.21 6.85 8.51
N GLN A 87 -2.16 5.95 8.26
CA GLN A 87 -2.94 5.30 9.30
C GLN A 87 -2.11 4.28 10.07
N ALA A 88 -1.20 3.56 9.39
CA ALA A 88 -0.29 2.63 10.03
C ALA A 88 1.01 2.48 9.22
N LEU A 89 2.09 2.16 9.94
CA LEU A 89 3.41 1.88 9.39
C LEU A 89 3.82 0.47 9.84
N MET A 90 4.18 -0.37 8.88
CA MET A 90 4.66 -1.74 9.09
C MET A 90 6.20 -1.76 8.91
N PRO A 91 6.98 -1.72 10.01
CA PRO A 91 8.44 -1.57 9.94
C PRO A 91 9.17 -2.91 9.72
N GLY A 92 9.51 -3.19 8.45
CA GLY A 92 10.50 -4.19 8.07
C GLY A 92 10.31 -5.59 8.66
N LEU A 93 11.38 -6.13 9.23
CA LEU A 93 11.42 -7.52 9.69
C LEU A 93 10.56 -7.77 10.93
N THR A 94 10.48 -6.80 11.84
CA THR A 94 9.75 -6.94 13.11
C THR A 94 8.27 -7.21 12.89
N VAL A 95 7.60 -6.39 12.10
CA VAL A 95 6.17 -6.60 11.77
C VAL A 95 5.94 -7.91 10.99
N SER A 96 6.94 -8.34 10.20
CA SER A 96 6.86 -9.60 9.46
C SER A 96 6.89 -10.79 10.41
N ALA A 97 7.71 -10.72 11.47
CA ALA A 97 7.75 -11.72 12.54
C ALA A 97 6.45 -11.73 13.36
N GLU A 98 5.91 -10.56 13.70
CA GLU A 98 4.61 -10.45 14.38
C GLU A 98 3.49 -11.08 13.54
N TYR A 99 3.50 -10.89 12.22
CA TYR A 99 2.55 -11.51 11.31
C TYR A 99 2.70 -13.04 11.24
N GLU A 100 3.93 -13.57 11.19
CA GLU A 100 4.20 -15.01 11.27
C GLU A 100 3.67 -15.62 12.58
N ILE A 101 3.85 -14.93 13.72
CA ILE A 101 3.32 -15.35 15.02
C ILE A 101 1.79 -15.33 15.02
N LEU A 102 1.17 -14.28 14.48
CA LEU A 102 -0.28 -14.14 14.40
C LEU A 102 -0.93 -15.29 13.60
N LEU A 103 -0.23 -15.79 12.57
CA LEU A 103 -0.68 -16.90 11.75
C LEU A 103 -0.36 -18.28 12.35
N GLU A 104 0.27 -18.35 13.52
CA GLU A 104 0.80 -19.58 14.13
C GLU A 104 1.75 -20.34 13.19
N ARG A 105 2.51 -19.59 12.37
CA ARG A 105 3.45 -20.13 11.37
C ARG A 105 4.81 -19.43 11.48
N PRO A 106 5.62 -19.75 12.49
CA PRO A 106 6.96 -19.19 12.63
C PRO A 106 7.82 -19.52 11.40
N GLY A 107 8.50 -18.51 10.86
CA GLY A 107 9.30 -18.62 9.65
C GLY A 107 10.61 -17.85 9.75
N LEU A 108 11.04 -17.32 8.60
CA LEU A 108 12.32 -16.62 8.50
C LEU A 108 12.30 -15.29 9.26
N ALA A 109 11.15 -14.63 9.36
CA ALA A 109 11.09 -13.35 10.06
C ALA A 109 11.23 -13.54 11.58
N VAL A 110 10.50 -14.50 12.17
CA VAL A 110 10.65 -14.86 13.60
C VAL A 110 12.07 -15.29 13.92
N ALA A 111 12.66 -16.16 13.08
CA ALA A 111 14.06 -16.58 13.26
C ALA A 111 15.04 -15.40 13.15
N GLY A 112 14.75 -14.43 12.29
CA GLY A 112 15.58 -13.25 12.08
C GLY A 112 15.49 -12.21 13.20
N VAL A 113 14.35 -12.07 13.87
CA VAL A 113 14.21 -11.17 15.03
C VAL A 113 14.72 -11.77 16.34
N ASP A 114 14.65 -13.10 16.50
CA ASP A 114 15.21 -13.81 17.66
C ASP A 114 16.75 -13.84 17.66
N ALA A 115 17.36 -13.65 16.48
CA ALA A 115 18.81 -13.60 16.31
C ALA A 115 19.44 -12.23 16.64
N VAL A 116 18.64 -11.21 17.00
CA VAL A 116 19.08 -9.83 17.28
C VAL A 116 19.03 -9.51 18.76
#